data_AF-D7FX65-F1
#
_entry.id   AF-D7FX65-F1
#
_cell.length_a   1.000
_cell.length_b   1.000
_cell.length_c   1.000
_cell.angle_alpha   90.00
_cell.angle_beta   90.00
_cell.angle_gamma   90.00
#
_symmetry.space_group_name_H-M   'P 1'
#
loop_
_entity.id
_entity.type
_entity.pdbx_description
1 polymer ?
#
loop_
_entity_poly.entity_id
_entity_poly.type
_entity_poly.pdbx_seq_one_letter_code
_entity_poly.pdbx_strand_id
1 'polypeptide(L)'
;MDKELLEAFGISVCRTCKMSREEFQYVSTKDVKDTYLLPQGTIAVLKFVERDNPHHSSWTKMKLYLRREVVAYSYKRWGSEDGLAAERRRRESLKYDRSLARTKGIFKRSRPETEDDGVTGGFL
;
A
#
# COMPACT_ATOMS: atom_id res chain seq x y z
N MET A 1 0.18 -32.57 -9.12
CA MET A 1 0.68 -31.22 -9.46
C MET A 1 -0.48 -30.24 -9.52
N ASP A 2 -0.24 -28.97 -9.23
CA ASP A 2 -1.20 -27.88 -9.41
C ASP A 2 -1.10 -27.35 -10.84
N LYS A 3 -2.17 -27.49 -11.62
CA LYS A 3 -2.18 -27.14 -13.05
C LYS A 3 -2.12 -25.63 -13.26
N GLU A 4 -2.83 -24.87 -12.44
CA GLU A 4 -2.92 -23.42 -12.57
C GLU A 4 -1.56 -22.73 -12.37
N LEU A 5 -0.81 -23.12 -11.33
CA LEU A 5 0.54 -22.59 -11.14
C LEU A 5 1.49 -22.94 -12.29
N LEU A 6 1.33 -24.13 -12.87
CA LEU A 6 2.13 -24.55 -14.01
C LEU A 6 1.77 -23.76 -15.26
N GLU A 7 0.50 -23.59 -15.57
CA GLU A 7 0.01 -22.92 -16.77
C GLU A 7 0.22 -21.39 -16.71
N ALA A 8 -0.15 -20.76 -15.60
CA ALA A 8 -0.10 -19.30 -15.48
C ALA A 8 1.31 -18.79 -15.13
N PHE A 9 2.08 -19.56 -14.34
CA PHE A 9 3.37 -19.09 -13.80
C PHE A 9 4.57 -19.96 -14.19
N GLY A 10 4.36 -21.14 -14.78
CA GLY A 10 5.44 -22.08 -15.10
C GLY A 10 5.99 -22.81 -13.87
N ILE A 11 5.23 -22.85 -12.76
CA ILE A 11 5.69 -23.39 -11.48
C ILE A 11 5.08 -24.77 -11.23
N SER A 12 5.95 -25.77 -11.18
CA SER A 12 5.56 -27.16 -10.92
C SER A 12 5.63 -27.47 -9.42
N VAL A 13 4.47 -27.50 -8.76
CA VAL A 13 4.34 -27.86 -7.33
C VAL A 13 3.15 -28.77 -7.11
N CYS A 14 3.17 -29.58 -6.04
CA CYS A 14 1.99 -30.35 -5.65
C CYS A 14 0.95 -29.45 -4.95
N ARG A 15 -0.31 -29.92 -4.89
CA ARG A 15 -1.40 -29.17 -4.25
C ARG A 15 -1.12 -28.90 -2.78
N THR A 16 -0.57 -29.87 -2.06
CA THR A 16 -0.19 -29.73 -0.65
C THR A 16 0.82 -28.60 -0.46
N CYS A 17 1.89 -28.55 -1.26
CA CYS A 17 2.89 -27.49 -1.19
C CYS A 17 2.33 -26.11 -1.55
N LYS A 18 1.42 -26.02 -2.53
CA LYS A 18 0.72 -24.77 -2.87
C LYS A 18 -0.08 -24.24 -1.67
N MET A 19 -0.74 -25.11 -0.92
CA MET A 19 -1.58 -24.71 0.21
C MET A 19 -0.78 -24.43 1.49
N SER A 20 0.35 -25.11 1.70
CA SER A 20 1.13 -25.01 2.94
C SER A 20 2.12 -23.84 2.97
N ARG A 21 2.41 -23.19 1.83
CA ARG A 21 3.47 -22.18 1.71
C ARG A 21 2.90 -20.84 1.29
N GLU A 22 3.23 -19.79 2.03
CA GLU A 22 2.73 -18.43 1.76
C GLU A 22 3.18 -17.89 0.41
N GLU A 23 4.37 -18.25 -0.07
CA GLU A 23 4.89 -17.80 -1.36
C GLU A 23 4.01 -18.18 -2.56
N PHE A 24 3.18 -19.23 -2.42
CA PHE A 24 2.25 -19.68 -3.45
C PHE A 24 0.83 -19.13 -3.29
N GLN A 25 0.58 -18.32 -2.26
CA GLN A 25 -0.68 -17.62 -2.11
C GLN A 25 -0.81 -16.51 -3.15
N TYR A 26 -2.05 -16.24 -3.54
CA TYR A 26 -2.37 -15.12 -4.41
C TYR A 26 -2.59 -13.84 -3.61
N VAL A 27 -2.20 -12.72 -4.18
CA VAL A 27 -2.41 -11.37 -3.64
C VAL A 27 -3.16 -10.51 -4.65
N SER A 28 -4.03 -9.62 -4.16
CA SER A 28 -4.83 -8.76 -5.02
C SER A 28 -4.02 -7.59 -5.59
N THR A 29 -4.50 -6.94 -6.65
CA THR A 29 -3.91 -5.68 -7.15
C THR A 29 -3.75 -4.63 -6.06
N LYS A 30 -4.68 -4.58 -5.10
CA LYS A 30 -4.61 -3.66 -3.95
C LYS A 30 -3.43 -4.00 -3.07
N ASP A 31 -3.23 -5.27 -2.73
CA ASP A 31 -2.10 -5.72 -1.90
C ASP A 31 -0.77 -5.43 -2.59
N VAL A 32 -0.67 -5.65 -3.90
CA VAL A 32 0.54 -5.34 -4.68
C VAL A 32 0.92 -3.84 -4.56
N LYS A 33 -0.07 -2.95 -4.53
CA LYS A 33 0.12 -1.50 -4.39
C LYS A 33 0.39 -1.07 -2.95
N ASP A 34 -0.43 -1.52 -2.01
CA ASP A 34 -0.47 -1.00 -0.63
C ASP A 34 0.51 -1.75 0.28
N THR A 35 0.69 -3.05 0.05
CA THR A 35 1.58 -3.91 0.83
C THR A 35 2.96 -3.98 0.19
N TYR A 36 3.07 -4.20 -1.12
CA TYR A 36 4.39 -4.37 -1.77
C TYR A 36 4.94 -3.09 -2.42
N LEU A 37 4.17 -2.00 -2.35
CA LEU A 37 4.53 -0.66 -2.78
C LEU A 37 5.02 -0.60 -4.25
N LEU A 38 4.53 -1.51 -5.10
CA LEU A 38 4.90 -1.56 -6.52
C LEU A 38 4.10 -0.53 -7.33
N PRO A 39 4.75 0.24 -8.23
CA PRO A 39 4.07 1.21 -9.07
C PRO A 39 3.27 0.52 -10.18
N GLN A 40 2.29 1.24 -10.74
CA GLN A 40 1.41 0.73 -11.79
C GLN A 40 2.18 0.19 -13.01
N GLY A 41 3.30 0.82 -13.39
CA GLY A 41 4.15 0.35 -14.49
C GLY A 41 4.75 -1.04 -14.25
N THR A 42 5.14 -1.36 -13.02
CA THR A 42 5.59 -2.71 -12.66
C THR A 42 4.42 -3.69 -12.61
N ILE A 43 3.27 -3.27 -12.08
CA ILE A 43 2.07 -4.12 -12.00
C ILE A 43 1.57 -4.54 -13.39
N ALA A 44 1.72 -3.65 -14.38
CA ALA A 44 1.28 -3.92 -15.75
C ALA A 44 2.05 -5.06 -16.44
N VAL A 45 3.26 -5.40 -15.98
CA VAL A 45 4.09 -6.47 -16.57
C VAL A 45 4.12 -7.75 -15.74
N LEU A 46 3.47 -7.77 -14.56
CA LEU A 46 3.39 -8.98 -13.73
C LEU A 46 2.39 -9.98 -14.30
N LYS A 47 2.69 -11.28 -14.15
CA LYS A 47 1.74 -12.35 -14.47
C LYS A 47 0.60 -12.37 -13.45
N PHE A 48 -0.60 -12.68 -13.91
CA PHE A 48 -1.79 -12.76 -13.06
C PHE A 48 -2.76 -13.83 -13.55
N VAL A 49 -3.65 -14.25 -12.64
CA VAL A 49 -4.86 -15.00 -12.96
C VAL A 49 -6.09 -14.12 -12.70
N GLU A 50 -7.14 -14.30 -13.49
CA GLU A 50 -8.39 -13.58 -13.32
C GLU A 50 -9.45 -14.43 -12.63
N ARG A 51 -10.22 -13.77 -11.75
CA ARG A 51 -11.36 -14.34 -11.04
C ARG A 51 -12.53 -13.37 -11.06
N ASP A 52 -13.74 -13.89 -10.93
CA ASP A 52 -14.90 -13.03 -10.76
C ASP A 52 -14.75 -12.22 -9.47
N ASN A 53 -15.26 -10.99 -9.52
CA ASN A 53 -15.10 -10.09 -8.39
C ASN A 53 -15.95 -10.60 -7.21
N PRO A 54 -15.37 -10.80 -6.01
CA PRO A 54 -16.06 -11.42 -4.89
C PRO A 54 -17.25 -10.61 -4.37
N HIS A 55 -17.31 -9.30 -4.67
CA HIS A 55 -18.45 -8.47 -4.30
C HIS A 55 -19.60 -8.58 -5.30
N HIS A 56 -19.31 -8.62 -6.60
CA HIS A 56 -20.33 -8.73 -7.64
C HIS A 56 -19.74 -9.28 -8.95
N SER A 57 -20.27 -10.39 -9.46
CA SER A 57 -19.72 -11.08 -10.64
C SER A 57 -19.74 -10.25 -11.92
N SER A 58 -20.67 -9.30 -12.06
CA SER A 58 -20.73 -8.39 -13.22
C SER A 58 -19.71 -7.26 -13.20
N TRP A 59 -19.00 -7.05 -12.09
CA TRP A 59 -17.93 -6.05 -12.02
C TRP A 59 -16.68 -6.54 -12.75
N THR A 60 -15.73 -5.62 -12.96
CA THR A 60 -14.42 -5.96 -13.53
C THR A 60 -13.79 -7.12 -12.75
N LYS A 61 -13.34 -8.14 -13.49
CA LYS A 61 -12.67 -9.31 -12.93
C LYS A 61 -11.49 -8.90 -12.06
N MET A 62 -11.35 -9.59 -10.94
CA MET A 62 -10.25 -9.40 -10.01
C MET A 62 -8.98 -10.05 -10.55
N LYS A 63 -7.88 -9.30 -10.53
CA LYS A 63 -6.54 -9.81 -10.86
C LYS A 63 -5.84 -10.28 -9.60
N LEU A 64 -5.32 -11.50 -9.66
CA LEU A 64 -4.60 -12.17 -8.59
C LEU A 64 -3.18 -12.48 -9.05
N TYR A 65 -2.21 -12.05 -8.25
CA TYR A 65 -0.78 -12.16 -8.53
C TYR A 65 -0.14 -13.17 -7.58
N LEU A 66 0.90 -13.88 -8.02
CA LEU A 66 1.60 -14.82 -7.17
C LEU A 66 2.50 -14.07 -6.16
N ARG A 67 2.33 -14.33 -4.86
CA ARG A 67 3.10 -13.67 -3.79
C ARG A 67 4.61 -13.77 -4.01
N ARG A 68 5.12 -14.94 -4.40
CA ARG A 68 6.55 -15.15 -4.71
C ARG A 68 7.10 -14.16 -5.73
N GLU A 69 6.38 -13.92 -6.82
CA GLU A 69 6.81 -13.01 -7.89
C GLU A 69 6.75 -11.56 -7.39
N VAL A 70 5.65 -11.18 -6.73
CA VAL A 70 5.45 -9.84 -6.20
C VAL A 70 6.53 -9.47 -5.17
N VAL A 71 6.86 -10.39 -4.26
CA VAL A 71 7.95 -10.22 -3.27
C VAL A 71 9.28 -10.00 -3.97
N ALA A 72 9.61 -10.80 -4.99
CA ALA A 72 10.86 -10.66 -5.74
C ALA A 72 10.98 -9.29 -6.41
N TYR A 73 9.91 -8.78 -7.05
CA TYR A 73 9.89 -7.44 -7.63
C TYR A 73 9.98 -6.34 -6.57
N SER A 74 9.33 -6.52 -5.43
CA SER A 74 9.35 -5.57 -4.32
C SER A 74 10.76 -5.46 -3.73
N TYR A 75 11.41 -6.59 -3.43
CA TYR A 75 12.77 -6.59 -2.91
C TYR A 75 13.78 -6.11 -3.95
N LYS A 76 13.59 -6.40 -5.24
CA LYS A 76 14.42 -5.81 -6.30
C LYS A 76 14.33 -4.28 -6.32
N ARG A 77 13.16 -3.71 -6.00
CA ARG A 77 12.94 -2.26 -5.98
C ARG A 77 13.47 -1.61 -4.70
N TRP A 78 13.24 -2.23 -3.55
CA TRP A 78 13.51 -1.65 -2.24
C TRP A 78 14.78 -2.21 -1.57
N GLY A 79 15.51 -3.10 -2.24
CA GLY A 79 16.75 -3.73 -1.78
C GLY A 79 16.51 -5.01 -0.97
N SER A 80 15.58 -4.97 -0.03
CA SER A 80 15.28 -6.10 0.87
C SER A 80 13.90 -5.95 1.52
N GLU A 81 13.56 -6.90 2.39
CA GLU A 81 12.41 -6.78 3.29
C GLU A 81 12.53 -5.55 4.20
N ASP A 82 13.70 -5.32 4.79
CA ASP A 82 13.96 -4.15 5.63
C ASP A 82 13.80 -2.83 4.86
N GLY A 83 14.25 -2.80 3.60
CA GLY A 83 14.09 -1.64 2.73
C GLY A 83 12.61 -1.36 2.41
N LEU A 84 11.83 -2.40 2.14
CA LEU A 84 10.37 -2.26 1.97
C LEU A 84 9.71 -1.74 3.26
N ALA A 85 10.10 -2.26 4.41
CA ALA A 85 9.59 -1.82 5.71
C ALA A 85 9.97 -0.35 6.00
N ALA A 86 11.19 0.06 5.67
CA ALA A 86 11.65 1.44 5.79
C ALA A 86 10.84 2.40 4.92
N GLU A 87 10.57 2.03 3.66
CA GLU A 87 9.74 2.83 2.76
C GLU A 87 8.29 2.94 3.27
N ARG A 88 7.73 1.88 3.86
CA ARG A 88 6.40 1.94 4.50
C ARG A 88 6.37 2.97 5.61
N ARG A 89 7.33 2.91 6.55
CA ARG A 89 7.45 3.87 7.66
C ARG A 89 7.59 5.30 7.14
N ARG A 90 8.39 5.51 6.09
CA ARG A 90 8.56 6.83 5.45
C ARG A 90 7.25 7.37 4.87
N ARG A 91 6.44 6.53 4.21
CA ARG A 91 5.13 6.95 3.67
C ARG A 91 4.13 7.27 4.77
N GLU A 92 4.16 6.51 5.86
CA GLU A 92 3.32 6.74 7.04
C GLU A 92 3.67 8.06 7.75
N SER A 93 4.96 8.35 7.97
CA SER A 93 5.39 9.61 8.57
C SER A 93 4.96 10.81 7.71
N LEU A 94 5.16 10.75 6.39
CA LEU A 94 4.72 11.81 5.48
C LEU A 94 3.19 11.97 5.45
N LYS A 95 2.42 10.90 5.66
CA LYS A 95 0.97 10.99 5.79
C LYS A 95 0.59 11.67 7.10
N TYR A 96 1.26 11.31 8.20
CA TYR A 96 1.07 11.93 9.51
C TYR A 96 1.39 13.43 9.49
N ASP A 97 2.54 13.83 8.93
CA ASP A 97 2.95 15.24 8.86
C ASP A 97 1.99 16.09 8.04
N ARG A 98 1.51 15.56 6.90
CA ARG A 98 0.47 16.22 6.09
C ARG A 98 -0.85 16.37 6.84
N SER A 99 -1.21 15.37 7.65
CA SER A 99 -2.41 15.44 8.49
C SER A 99 -2.25 16.52 9.57
N LEU A 100 -1.11 16.58 10.25
CA LEU A 100 -0.81 17.61 11.25
C LEU A 100 -0.83 19.02 10.65
N ALA A 101 -0.19 19.20 9.48
CA ALA A 101 -0.17 20.50 8.80
C ALA A 101 -1.58 20.97 8.43
N ARG A 102 -2.44 20.07 7.97
CA ARG A 102 -3.86 20.36 7.68
C ARG A 102 -4.59 20.82 8.94
N THR A 103 -4.46 20.09 10.04
CA THR A 103 -5.13 20.42 11.31
C THR A 103 -4.66 21.76 11.87
N LYS A 104 -3.35 22.04 11.88
CA LYS A 104 -2.80 23.35 12.30
C LYS A 104 -3.34 24.50 11.45
N GLY A 105 -3.53 24.28 10.15
CA GLY A 105 -4.11 25.25 9.22
C GLY A 105 -5.60 25.55 9.47
N ILE A 106 -6.33 24.65 10.13
CA ILE A 106 -7.72 24.87 10.56
C ILE A 106 -7.72 25.76 11.81
N PHE A 107 -6.92 25.41 12.83
CA PHE A 107 -6.85 26.17 14.08
C PHE A 107 -6.35 27.62 13.89
N LYS A 108 -5.45 27.88 12.92
CA LYS A 108 -5.04 29.25 12.58
C LYS A 108 -6.16 30.11 11.98
N ARG A 109 -7.16 29.51 11.32
CA ARG A 109 -8.29 30.24 10.71
C ARG A 109 -9.41 30.55 11.70
N SER A 110 -9.46 29.84 12.82
CA SER A 110 -10.52 29.97 13.83
C SER A 110 -10.10 30.80 15.05
N ARG A 111 -8.92 31.45 15.03
CA ARG A 111 -8.51 32.37 16.11
C ARG A 111 -9.15 33.74 15.82
N PRO A 112 -10.10 34.24 16.64
CA PRO A 112 -10.50 35.64 16.55
C PRO A 112 -9.27 36.50 16.89
N GLU A 113 -9.05 37.57 16.12
CA GLU A 113 -8.06 38.58 16.49
C GLU A 113 -8.51 39.18 17.82
N THR A 114 -7.79 38.86 18.89
CA THR A 114 -7.94 39.58 20.15
C THR A 114 -7.03 40.79 20.02
N GLU A 115 -7.65 41.95 19.85
CA GLU A 115 -7.00 43.26 19.92
C GLU A 115 -6.28 43.36 21.27
N ASP A 116 -5.00 43.73 21.21
CA ASP A 116 -4.16 44.02 22.37
C ASP A 116 -4.52 45.42 22.87
N ASP A 117 -5.51 45.50 23.77
CA ASP A 117 -5.83 46.74 24.47
C ASP A 117 -4.68 47.06 25.44
N GLY A 118 -3.73 47.85 24.95
CA GLY A 118 -2.63 48.42 25.71
C GLY A 118 -3.13 49.21 26.92
N VAL A 119 -3.12 48.57 28.10
CA VAL A 119 -3.22 49.26 29.39
C VAL A 119 -1.85 49.88 29.69
N THR A 120 -1.65 51.13 29.28
CA THR A 120 -0.62 51.98 29.89
C THR A 120 -1.14 52.49 31.22
N GLY A 121 -0.70 51.84 32.31
CA GLY A 121 -0.82 52.39 33.65
C GLY A 121 -0.04 53.70 33.75
N GLY A 122 -0.73 54.78 34.08
CA GLY A 122 -0.16 56.06 34.44
C GLY A 122 -0.81 56.55 35.73
N PHE A 123 -0.23 56.17 36.87
CA PHE A 123 -0.45 56.84 38.15
C PHE A 123 0.44 58.08 38.16
N LEU A 124 -0.16 59.27 38.27
CA LEU A 124 0.26 60.41 39.11
C LEU A 124 -0.80 61.52 39.02
#